data_AF-L9MH97-F1
#
_entry.id   AF-L9MH97-F1
#
_cell.length_a   1.000
_cell.length_b   1.000
_cell.length_c   1.000
_cell.angle_alpha   90.00
_cell.angle_beta   90.00
_cell.angle_gamma   90.00
#
_symmetry.space_group_name_H-M   'P 1'
#
loop_
_entity.id
_entity.type
_entity.pdbx_description
1 polymer ?
#
loop_
_entity_poly.entity_id
_entity_poly.type
_entity_poly.pdbx_seq_one_letter_code
_entity_poly.pdbx_strand_id
1 'polypeptide(L)'
;MKKILYVLKEYLSIIVLIPAIIGGMYQIINIIYNVGFSYVRYFSVAQVIPDGILIGLFIIYILVIVAIITELFRVFSIHIDDMGGVKTKLTFIVLLLFLLALSSWRFMTFNPESNVNAILGDFGWLNVIIVCVYGISMIVINLSITNDYKVTKTIYWTTLSFYLIFFAYQFDSKIVDLNNNIIKDDSFYNPNILINKMIKNKPKADIKYLYANRDYIFFSINEDGYKQILVEDAKKLTSLDDCKEEEK
;
A
#
# COMPACT_ATOMS: atom_id res chain seq x y z
N MET A 1 2.20 -15.67 -30.09
CA MET A 1 3.22 -16.22 -29.17
C MET A 1 4.66 -15.84 -29.51
N LYS A 2 5.20 -16.16 -30.70
CA LYS A 2 6.62 -15.86 -31.05
C LYS A 2 7.02 -14.39 -30.86
N LYS A 3 6.14 -13.46 -31.21
CA LYS A 3 6.37 -12.00 -31.07
C LYS A 3 6.48 -11.55 -29.61
N ILE A 4 5.67 -12.11 -28.72
CA ILE A 4 5.70 -11.81 -27.27
C ILE A 4 6.99 -12.35 -26.65
N LEU A 5 7.35 -13.59 -26.98
CA LEU A 5 8.61 -14.21 -26.52
C LEU A 5 9.85 -13.43 -26.98
N TYR A 6 9.82 -12.92 -28.21
CA TYR A 6 10.90 -12.08 -28.73
C TYR A 6 11.05 -10.79 -27.92
N VAL A 7 9.93 -10.09 -27.66
CA VAL A 7 9.90 -8.87 -26.83
C VAL A 7 10.38 -9.15 -25.41
N LEU A 8 9.89 -10.22 -24.77
CA LEU A 8 10.34 -10.60 -23.42
C LEU A 8 11.84 -10.90 -23.36
N LYS A 9 12.39 -11.54 -24.39
CA LYS A 9 13.82 -11.85 -24.47
C LYS A 9 14.65 -10.58 -24.69
N GLU A 10 14.18 -9.67 -25.55
CA GLU A 10 14.86 -8.41 -25.87
C GLU A 10 14.90 -7.45 -24.68
N TYR A 11 13.83 -7.42 -23.88
CA TYR A 11 13.72 -6.55 -22.71
C TYR A 11 13.93 -7.25 -21.36
N LEU A 12 14.39 -8.52 -21.35
CA LEU A 12 14.54 -9.32 -20.12
C LEU A 12 15.38 -8.58 -19.08
N SER A 13 16.49 -7.96 -19.51
CA SER A 13 17.37 -7.19 -18.63
C SER A 13 16.64 -6.04 -17.96
N ILE A 14 15.78 -5.32 -18.69
CA ILE A 14 14.99 -4.22 -18.14
C ILE A 14 13.90 -4.74 -17.19
N ILE A 15 13.22 -5.82 -17.57
CA ILE A 15 12.18 -6.48 -16.78
C ILE A 15 12.71 -6.94 -15.42
N VAL A 16 13.97 -7.37 -15.34
CA VAL A 16 14.61 -7.77 -14.07
C VAL A 16 15.20 -6.56 -13.34
N LEU A 17 15.82 -5.62 -14.06
CA LEU A 17 16.50 -4.47 -13.47
C LEU A 17 15.53 -3.51 -12.76
N ILE A 18 14.38 -3.21 -13.34
CA ILE A 18 13.42 -2.27 -12.75
C ILE A 18 12.92 -2.74 -11.38
N PRO A 19 12.38 -3.98 -11.24
CA PRO A 19 12.04 -4.52 -9.93
C PRO A 19 13.25 -4.51 -8.98
N ALA A 20 14.44 -4.89 -9.46
CA ALA A 20 15.61 -4.94 -8.59
C ALA A 20 15.99 -3.56 -8.02
N ILE A 21 15.92 -2.49 -8.81
CA ILE A 21 16.16 -1.14 -8.31
C ILE A 21 15.11 -0.74 -7.27
N ILE A 22 13.83 -0.96 -7.59
CA ILE A 22 12.70 -0.57 -6.72
C ILE A 22 12.76 -1.33 -5.39
N GLY A 23 12.94 -2.65 -5.43
CA GLY A 23 13.04 -3.48 -4.24
C GLY A 23 14.27 -3.18 -3.41
N GLY A 24 15.41 -2.89 -4.06
CA GLY A 24 16.62 -2.49 -3.37
C GLY A 24 16.45 -1.17 -2.61
N MET A 25 15.82 -0.17 -3.25
CA MET A 25 15.50 1.10 -2.58
C MET A 25 14.59 0.89 -1.38
N TYR A 26 13.53 0.09 -1.54
CA TYR A 26 12.60 -0.22 -0.46
C TYR A 26 13.27 -0.92 0.71
N GLN A 27 14.08 -1.95 0.44
CA GLN A 27 14.78 -2.68 1.48
C GLN A 27 15.76 -1.78 2.26
N ILE A 28 16.48 -0.89 1.56
CA ILE A 28 17.37 0.09 2.20
C ILE A 28 16.56 1.03 3.11
N ILE A 29 15.44 1.58 2.61
CA ILE A 29 14.56 2.46 3.40
C ILE A 29 14.05 1.73 4.64
N ASN A 30 13.59 0.48 4.50
CA ASN A 30 13.10 -0.32 5.62
C ASN A 30 14.18 -0.59 6.67
N ILE A 31 15.41 -0.91 6.26
CA ILE A 31 16.51 -1.13 7.21
C ILE A 31 16.86 0.17 7.93
N ILE A 32 16.94 1.29 7.21
CA ILE A 32 17.26 2.60 7.79
C ILE A 32 16.18 3.02 8.80
N TYR A 33 14.90 2.86 8.43
CA TYR A 33 13.77 3.29 9.25
C TYR A 33 13.58 2.40 10.50
N ASN A 34 13.64 1.07 10.35
CA ASN A 34 13.32 0.13 11.43
C ASN A 34 14.53 -0.19 12.33
N VAL A 35 15.75 -0.11 11.82
CA VAL A 35 16.95 -0.58 12.53
C VAL A 35 18.01 0.52 12.66
N GLY A 36 18.33 1.19 11.55
CA GLY A 36 19.28 2.30 11.49
C GLY A 36 20.30 2.17 10.36
N PHE A 37 20.96 3.29 10.05
CA PHE A 37 21.83 3.42 8.88
C PHE A 37 23.03 2.44 8.87
N SER A 38 23.64 2.14 10.01
CA SER A 38 24.78 1.21 10.10
C SER A 38 24.43 -0.23 9.72
N TYR A 39 23.15 -0.59 9.72
CA TYR A 39 22.66 -1.94 9.44
C TYR A 39 22.36 -2.18 7.95
N VAL A 40 22.52 -1.17 7.09
CA VAL A 40 22.36 -1.32 5.63
C VAL A 40 23.30 -2.40 5.06
N ARG A 41 24.42 -2.71 5.74
CA ARG A 41 25.32 -3.81 5.38
C ARG A 41 24.68 -5.21 5.40
N TYR A 42 23.55 -5.36 6.07
CA TYR A 42 22.79 -6.62 6.17
C TYR A 42 21.68 -6.70 5.11
N PHE A 43 21.85 -5.98 4.00
CA PHE A 43 20.98 -6.01 2.83
C PHE A 43 20.95 -7.40 2.18
N SER A 44 19.75 -7.94 1.91
CA SER A 44 19.58 -9.25 1.28
C SER A 44 19.28 -9.11 -0.21
N VAL A 45 20.30 -9.30 -1.05
CA VAL A 45 20.20 -9.24 -2.51
C VAL A 45 19.12 -10.17 -3.07
N ALA A 46 18.91 -11.32 -2.42
CA ALA A 46 17.96 -12.31 -2.89
C ALA A 46 16.49 -11.88 -2.76
N GLN A 47 16.18 -11.00 -1.82
CA GLN A 47 14.81 -10.53 -1.59
C GLN A 47 14.45 -9.31 -2.45
N VAL A 48 15.46 -8.66 -3.04
CA VAL A 48 15.34 -7.44 -3.84
C VAL A 48 14.36 -7.58 -5.01
N ILE A 49 14.44 -8.68 -5.78
CA ILE A 49 13.54 -8.87 -6.92
C ILE A 49 12.09 -9.14 -6.45
N PRO A 50 11.82 -10.10 -5.53
CA PRO A 50 10.49 -10.29 -4.97
C PRO A 50 9.85 -9.01 -4.41
N ASP A 51 10.57 -8.26 -3.56
CA ASP A 51 10.08 -7.01 -2.98
C ASP A 51 9.81 -5.96 -4.07
N GLY A 52 10.71 -5.89 -5.06
CA GLY A 52 10.57 -5.01 -6.22
C GLY A 52 9.35 -5.31 -7.07
N ILE A 53 9.02 -6.59 -7.28
CA ILE A 53 7.82 -7.01 -8.00
C ILE A 53 6.58 -6.61 -7.19
N LEU A 54 6.58 -6.85 -5.88
CA LEU A 54 5.46 -6.47 -5.00
C LEU A 54 5.16 -4.97 -5.10
N ILE A 55 6.19 -4.13 -4.96
CA ILE A 55 6.04 -2.67 -5.07
C ILE A 55 5.67 -2.26 -6.50
N GLY A 56 6.26 -2.91 -7.50
CA GLY A 56 5.90 -2.72 -8.90
C GLY A 56 4.41 -2.97 -9.16
N LEU A 57 3.84 -4.02 -8.58
CA LEU A 57 2.41 -4.29 -8.65
C LEU A 57 1.58 -3.19 -8.00
N PHE A 58 2.01 -2.67 -6.85
CA PHE A 58 1.37 -1.51 -6.22
C PHE A 58 1.43 -0.26 -7.09
N ILE A 59 2.58 0.02 -7.72
CA ILE A 59 2.73 1.16 -8.64
C ILE A 59 1.81 0.99 -9.86
N ILE A 60 1.80 -0.19 -10.48
CA ILE A 60 0.92 -0.49 -11.61
C ILE A 60 -0.54 -0.29 -11.21
N TYR A 61 -0.93 -0.77 -10.03
CA TYR A 61 -2.28 -0.59 -9.50
C TYR A 61 -2.66 0.89 -9.37
N ILE A 62 -1.76 1.73 -8.83
CA ILE A 62 -1.98 3.18 -8.74
C ILE A 62 -2.11 3.81 -10.14
N LEU A 63 -1.25 3.43 -11.09
CA LEU A 63 -1.30 3.94 -12.46
C LEU A 63 -2.61 3.57 -13.16
N VAL A 64 -3.09 2.34 -12.99
CA VAL A 64 -4.39 1.89 -13.51
C VAL A 64 -5.51 2.72 -12.91
N ILE A 65 -5.48 2.99 -11.60
CA ILE A 65 -6.47 3.85 -10.95
C ILE A 65 -6.45 5.25 -11.55
N VAL A 66 -5.27 5.89 -11.64
CA VAL A 66 -5.15 7.24 -12.22
C VAL A 66 -5.68 7.27 -13.65
N ALA A 67 -5.43 6.23 -14.45
CA ALA A 67 -5.96 6.09 -15.80
C ALA A 67 -7.49 5.97 -15.80
N ILE A 68 -8.07 5.11 -14.96
CA ILE A 68 -9.53 4.95 -14.82
C ILE A 68 -10.17 6.28 -14.42
N ILE A 69 -9.62 6.93 -13.39
CA ILE A 69 -10.06 8.24 -12.93
C ILE A 69 -10.03 9.23 -14.10
N THR A 70 -8.92 9.33 -14.83
CA THR A 70 -8.74 10.27 -15.94
C THR A 70 -9.75 10.02 -17.07
N GLU A 71 -10.02 8.76 -17.40
CA GLU A 71 -11.00 8.39 -18.42
C GLU A 71 -12.43 8.67 -17.96
N LEU A 72 -12.76 8.36 -16.70
CA LEU A 72 -14.04 8.70 -16.08
C LEU A 72 -14.27 10.22 -16.11
N PHE A 73 -13.24 11.01 -15.79
CA PHE A 73 -13.27 12.47 -15.91
C PHE A 73 -13.60 12.91 -17.33
N ARG A 74 -12.93 12.34 -18.34
CA ARG A 74 -13.18 12.66 -19.76
C ARG A 74 -14.61 12.33 -20.18
N VAL A 75 -15.12 11.16 -19.80
CA VAL A 75 -16.46 10.70 -20.15
C VAL A 75 -17.52 11.58 -19.48
N PHE A 76 -17.36 11.89 -18.19
CA PHE A 76 -18.28 12.73 -17.45
C PHE A 76 -18.30 14.17 -17.97
N SER A 77 -17.15 14.77 -18.29
CA SER A 77 -17.11 16.14 -18.82
C SER A 77 -17.86 16.26 -20.16
N ILE A 78 -17.78 15.24 -21.02
CA ILE A 78 -18.46 15.26 -22.34
C ILE A 78 -19.98 15.17 -22.16
N HIS A 79 -20.47 14.30 -21.29
CA HIS A 79 -21.91 14.03 -21.19
C HIS A 79 -22.66 15.08 -20.36
N ILE A 80 -22.01 15.72 -19.38
CA ILE A 80 -22.66 16.74 -18.54
C ILE A 80 -23.09 17.96 -19.34
N ASP A 81 -22.34 18.32 -20.39
CA ASP A 81 -22.68 19.44 -21.27
C ASP A 81 -23.99 19.20 -22.04
N ASP A 82 -24.31 17.93 -22.33
CA ASP A 82 -25.50 17.50 -23.05
C ASP A 82 -26.66 17.06 -22.12
N MET A 83 -26.47 17.05 -20.80
CA MET A 83 -27.47 16.56 -19.83
C MET A 83 -28.64 17.54 -19.65
N GLY A 84 -29.64 17.50 -20.52
CA GLY A 84 -31.03 17.91 -20.28
C GLY A 84 -31.31 19.21 -19.48
N GLY A 85 -32.52 19.31 -18.91
CA GLY A 85 -32.94 20.47 -18.11
C GLY A 85 -32.53 20.41 -16.64
N VAL A 86 -32.72 21.51 -15.90
CA VAL A 86 -32.39 21.64 -14.47
C VAL A 86 -32.91 20.48 -13.60
N LYS A 87 -34.14 20.00 -13.87
CA LYS A 87 -34.74 18.88 -13.13
C LYS A 87 -33.93 17.58 -13.28
N THR A 88 -33.51 17.25 -14.50
CA THR A 88 -32.70 16.05 -14.80
C THR A 88 -31.35 16.10 -14.07
N LYS A 89 -30.71 17.27 -14.07
CA LYS A 89 -29.46 17.54 -13.36
C LYS A 89 -29.61 17.34 -11.85
N LEU A 90 -30.69 17.85 -11.27
CA LEU A 90 -30.99 17.73 -9.84
C LEU A 90 -31.27 16.28 -9.41
N THR A 91 -32.01 15.52 -10.22
CA THR A 91 -32.21 14.07 -10.01
C THR A 91 -30.89 13.31 -10.04
N PHE A 92 -29.98 13.67 -10.95
CA PHE A 92 -28.67 13.02 -11.04
C PHE A 92 -27.78 13.32 -9.82
N ILE A 93 -27.79 14.56 -9.30
CA ILE A 93 -27.12 14.90 -8.04
C ILE A 93 -27.64 14.04 -6.88
N VAL A 94 -28.96 13.92 -6.74
CA VAL A 94 -29.57 13.11 -5.68
C VAL A 94 -29.15 11.64 -5.80
N LEU A 95 -29.12 11.10 -7.02
CA LEU A 95 -28.69 9.73 -7.28
C LEU A 95 -27.20 9.51 -6.96
N LEU A 96 -26.33 10.46 -7.29
CA LEU A 96 -24.91 10.42 -6.91
C LEU A 96 -24.71 10.50 -5.39
N LEU A 97 -25.46 11.36 -4.70
CA LEU A 97 -25.42 11.45 -3.23
C LEU A 97 -25.88 10.14 -2.59
N PHE A 98 -26.92 9.50 -3.14
CA PHE A 98 -27.39 8.20 -2.68
C PHE A 98 -26.34 7.10 -2.89
N LEU A 99 -25.71 7.05 -4.07
CA LEU A 99 -24.61 6.13 -4.35
C LEU A 99 -23.42 6.36 -3.41
N LEU A 100 -23.07 7.61 -3.12
CA LEU A 100 -22.03 7.98 -2.16
C LEU A 100 -22.38 7.51 -0.73
N ALA A 101 -23.64 7.61 -0.32
CA ALA A 101 -24.10 7.13 0.98
C ALA A 101 -24.02 5.60 1.07
N LEU A 102 -24.47 4.88 0.03
CA LEU A 102 -24.36 3.41 -0.05
C LEU A 102 -22.91 2.94 -0.08
N SER A 103 -22.05 3.62 -0.83
CA SER A 103 -20.63 3.29 -0.90
C SER A 103 -19.94 3.50 0.45
N SER A 104 -20.26 4.61 1.13
CA SER A 104 -19.72 4.93 2.46
C SER A 104 -20.22 3.95 3.53
N TRP A 105 -21.50 3.55 3.49
CA TRP A 105 -22.00 2.48 4.36
C TRP A 105 -21.23 1.19 4.09
N ARG A 106 -21.15 0.76 2.83
CA ARG A 106 -20.52 -0.53 2.50
C ARG A 106 -19.05 -0.55 2.91
N PHE A 107 -18.34 0.57 2.79
CA PHE A 107 -17.00 0.76 3.35
C PHE A 107 -16.97 0.51 4.87
N MET A 108 -17.87 1.15 5.65
CA MET A 108 -17.92 0.98 7.10
C MET A 108 -18.25 -0.46 7.56
N THR A 109 -18.85 -1.27 6.68
CA THR A 109 -19.22 -2.66 6.97
C THR A 109 -18.31 -3.69 6.29
N PHE A 110 -17.29 -3.22 5.56
CA PHE A 110 -16.33 -4.10 4.91
C PHE A 110 -15.35 -4.62 5.96
N ASN A 111 -15.40 -5.93 6.22
CA ASN A 111 -14.45 -6.60 7.09
C ASN A 111 -13.61 -7.56 6.25
N PRO A 112 -12.45 -7.10 5.75
CA PRO A 112 -11.58 -7.92 4.91
C PRO A 112 -10.86 -8.96 5.75
N GLU A 113 -10.94 -10.22 5.35
CA GLU A 113 -10.16 -11.31 5.96
C GLU A 113 -8.65 -11.19 5.65
N SER A 114 -8.27 -10.43 4.63
CA SER A 114 -6.86 -10.20 4.26
C SER A 114 -6.54 -8.72 4.12
N ASN A 115 -5.34 -8.32 4.55
CA ASN A 115 -4.88 -6.93 4.46
C ASN A 115 -4.80 -6.43 3.00
N VAL A 116 -4.51 -7.33 2.06
CA VAL A 116 -4.55 -6.99 0.62
C VAL A 116 -5.97 -6.64 0.19
N ASN A 117 -6.97 -7.41 0.61
CA ASN A 117 -8.37 -7.10 0.34
C ASN A 117 -8.82 -5.82 1.04
N ALA A 118 -8.29 -5.54 2.23
CA ALA A 118 -8.52 -4.29 2.95
C ALA A 118 -8.05 -3.08 2.15
N ILE A 119 -6.80 -3.13 1.71
CA ILE A 119 -6.17 -2.06 0.95
C ILE A 119 -6.89 -1.87 -0.39
N LEU A 120 -7.18 -2.96 -1.12
CA LEU A 120 -7.91 -2.89 -2.40
C LEU A 120 -9.34 -2.35 -2.21
N GLY A 121 -10.02 -2.76 -1.13
CA GLY A 121 -11.34 -2.27 -0.75
C GLY A 121 -11.32 -0.77 -0.46
N ASP A 122 -10.43 -0.32 0.44
CA ASP A 122 -10.27 1.09 0.80
C ASP A 122 -10.02 1.96 -0.43
N PHE A 123 -9.17 1.49 -1.34
CA PHE A 123 -8.90 2.18 -2.60
C PHE A 123 -10.09 2.17 -3.56
N GLY A 124 -10.79 1.06 -3.72
CA GLY A 124 -12.00 0.98 -4.54
C GLY A 124 -13.06 1.98 -4.07
N TRP A 125 -13.24 2.12 -2.76
CA TRP A 125 -14.20 3.03 -2.17
C TRP A 125 -13.81 4.50 -2.32
N LEU A 126 -12.55 4.83 -2.10
CA LEU A 126 -12.02 6.17 -2.34
C LEU A 126 -12.29 6.65 -3.77
N ASN A 127 -12.12 5.76 -4.76
CA ASN A 127 -12.42 6.05 -6.16
C ASN A 127 -13.89 6.40 -6.39
N VAL A 128 -14.81 5.63 -5.81
CA VAL A 128 -16.26 5.88 -5.92
C VAL A 128 -16.61 7.25 -5.31
N ILE A 129 -16.04 7.58 -4.16
CA ILE A 129 -16.25 8.88 -3.50
C ILE A 129 -15.83 10.04 -4.40
N ILE A 130 -14.63 9.96 -5.00
CA ILE A 130 -14.10 11.02 -5.86
C ILE A 130 -14.95 11.24 -7.09
N VAL A 131 -15.38 10.15 -7.74
CA VAL A 131 -16.27 10.21 -8.90
C VAL A 131 -17.59 10.88 -8.53
N CYS A 132 -18.17 10.55 -7.38
CA CYS A 132 -19.41 11.17 -6.93
C CYS A 132 -19.23 12.66 -6.60
N VAL A 133 -18.18 13.03 -5.85
CA VAL A 133 -17.87 14.43 -5.50
C VAL A 133 -17.64 15.25 -6.76
N TYR A 134 -16.90 14.72 -7.73
CA TYR A 134 -16.67 15.39 -9.01
C TYR A 134 -17.94 15.52 -9.84
N GLY A 135 -18.73 14.44 -9.96
CA GLY A 135 -20.00 14.47 -10.68
C GLY A 135 -20.94 15.53 -10.10
N ILE A 136 -21.03 15.62 -8.77
CA ILE A 136 -21.82 16.65 -8.08
C ILE A 136 -21.27 18.04 -8.36
N SER A 137 -19.95 18.26 -8.23
CA SER A 137 -19.36 19.59 -8.44
C SER A 137 -19.57 20.09 -9.86
N MET A 138 -19.39 19.23 -10.86
CA MET A 138 -19.66 19.53 -12.27
C MET A 138 -21.10 19.94 -12.54
N ILE A 139 -22.07 19.21 -11.99
CA ILE A 139 -23.48 19.53 -12.20
C ILE A 139 -23.85 20.83 -11.48
N VAL A 140 -23.32 21.09 -10.28
CA VAL A 140 -23.54 22.34 -9.54
C VAL A 140 -23.00 23.54 -10.31
N ILE A 141 -21.79 23.46 -10.89
CA ILE A 141 -21.21 24.53 -11.71
C ILE A 141 -22.10 24.77 -12.93
N ASN A 142 -22.47 23.71 -13.65
CA ASN A 142 -23.31 23.82 -14.85
C ASN A 142 -24.70 24.43 -14.54
N LEU A 143 -25.20 24.23 -13.31
CA LEU A 143 -26.44 24.87 -12.82
C LEU A 143 -26.26 26.32 -12.37
N SER A 144 -25.06 26.72 -11.93
CA SER A 144 -24.83 27.97 -11.17
C SER A 144 -23.99 29.02 -11.91
N ILE A 145 -23.13 28.62 -12.86
CA ILE A 145 -22.18 29.47 -13.57
C ILE A 145 -22.11 29.00 -15.03
N THR A 146 -21.99 29.94 -15.98
CA THR A 146 -21.73 29.62 -17.39
C THR A 146 -20.56 28.64 -17.53
N ASN A 147 -20.70 27.72 -18.48
CA ASN A 147 -19.87 26.52 -18.68
C ASN A 147 -18.46 26.88 -19.24
N ASP A 148 -17.69 27.71 -18.53
CA ASP A 148 -16.33 28.08 -18.93
C ASP A 148 -15.36 26.94 -18.58
N TYR A 149 -14.76 26.37 -19.62
CA TYR A 149 -13.75 25.32 -19.58
C TYR A 149 -12.61 25.59 -18.56
N LYS A 150 -12.31 26.86 -18.26
CA LYS A 150 -11.31 27.23 -17.24
C LYS A 150 -11.72 26.81 -15.82
N VAL A 151 -12.99 26.93 -15.47
CA VAL A 151 -13.51 26.55 -14.14
C VAL A 151 -13.47 25.04 -13.98
N THR A 152 -13.89 24.32 -15.02
CA THR A 152 -13.88 22.85 -15.12
C THR A 152 -12.48 22.28 -14.92
N LYS A 153 -11.49 22.85 -15.62
CA LYS A 153 -10.08 22.44 -15.52
C LYS A 153 -9.50 22.72 -14.14
N THR A 154 -9.84 23.85 -13.53
CA THR A 154 -9.37 24.20 -12.18
C THR A 154 -9.86 23.18 -11.16
N ILE A 155 -11.14 22.81 -11.22
CA ILE A 155 -11.73 21.85 -10.29
C ILE A 155 -11.17 20.45 -10.48
N TYR A 156 -10.94 20.03 -11.73
CA TYR A 156 -10.20 18.78 -12.00
C TYR A 156 -8.86 18.75 -11.28
N TRP A 157 -8.03 19.78 -11.43
CA TRP A 157 -6.71 19.83 -10.80
C TRP A 157 -6.80 19.91 -9.28
N THR A 158 -7.77 20.64 -8.73
CA THR A 158 -8.00 20.70 -7.28
C THR A 158 -8.41 19.33 -6.73
N THR A 159 -9.38 18.65 -7.35
CA THR A 159 -9.82 17.31 -6.94
C THR A 159 -8.69 16.29 -7.07
N LEU A 160 -7.94 16.31 -8.17
CA LEU A 160 -6.79 15.43 -8.35
C LEU A 160 -5.70 15.70 -7.31
N SER A 161 -5.43 16.96 -6.97
CA SER A 161 -4.44 17.32 -5.95
C SER A 161 -4.88 16.85 -4.57
N PHE A 162 -6.14 17.05 -4.19
CA PHE A 162 -6.70 16.52 -2.94
C PHE A 162 -6.63 15.00 -2.89
N TYR A 163 -6.93 14.32 -3.99
CA TYR A 163 -6.79 12.88 -4.09
C TYR A 163 -5.35 12.43 -3.85
N LEU A 164 -4.37 13.04 -4.53
CA LEU A 164 -2.97 12.68 -4.38
C LEU A 164 -2.44 12.97 -2.97
N ILE A 165 -2.88 14.06 -2.33
CA ILE A 165 -2.52 14.39 -0.94
C ILE A 165 -3.13 13.38 0.03
N PHE A 166 -4.42 13.07 -0.11
CA PHE A 166 -5.09 12.07 0.73
C PHE A 166 -4.47 10.68 0.55
N PHE A 167 -4.17 10.31 -0.70
CA PHE A 167 -3.46 9.09 -1.03
C PHE A 167 -2.11 9.05 -0.34
N ALA A 168 -1.28 10.09 -0.48
CA ALA A 168 0.03 10.14 0.15
C ALA A 168 -0.05 10.00 1.68
N TYR A 169 -1.05 10.61 2.31
CA TYR A 169 -1.28 10.49 3.76
C TYR A 169 -1.69 9.08 4.19
N GLN A 170 -2.65 8.46 3.50
CA GLN A 170 -3.08 7.10 3.81
C GLN A 170 -2.06 6.04 3.42
N PHE A 171 -1.22 6.33 2.42
CA PHE A 171 -0.23 5.38 1.94
C PHE A 171 0.82 5.08 2.99
N ASP A 172 1.27 6.10 3.73
CA ASP A 172 2.22 5.91 4.83
C ASP A 172 1.62 5.04 5.94
N SER A 173 0.43 5.38 6.43
CA SER A 173 -0.25 4.59 7.48
C SER A 173 -0.52 3.16 7.04
N LYS A 174 -0.97 2.95 5.80
CA LYS A 174 -1.26 1.61 5.26
C LYS A 174 0.00 0.80 4.96
N ILE A 175 1.12 1.43 4.59
CA ILE A 175 2.42 0.75 4.49
C ILE A 175 2.88 0.32 5.88
N VAL A 176 2.75 1.19 6.89
CA VAL A 176 3.11 0.86 8.26
C VAL A 176 2.22 -0.28 8.79
N ASP A 177 0.91 -0.25 8.54
CA ASP A 177 -0.01 -1.33 8.91
C ASP A 177 0.31 -2.62 8.17
N LEU A 178 0.57 -2.56 6.87
CA LEU A 178 0.98 -3.73 6.07
C LEU A 178 2.29 -4.30 6.61
N ASN A 179 3.29 -3.45 6.87
CA ASN A 179 4.58 -3.88 7.38
C ASN A 179 4.44 -4.46 8.79
N ASN A 180 3.66 -3.83 9.67
CA ASN A 180 3.35 -4.34 11.00
C ASN A 180 2.64 -5.69 10.93
N ASN A 181 1.72 -5.89 9.99
CA ASN A 181 1.02 -7.16 9.83
C ASN A 181 1.88 -8.24 9.15
N ILE A 182 2.87 -7.87 8.33
CA ILE A 182 3.85 -8.82 7.79
C ILE A 182 4.87 -9.22 8.86
N ILE A 183 5.27 -8.26 9.70
CA ILE A 183 6.27 -8.44 10.77
C ILE A 183 5.68 -9.13 12.00
N LYS A 184 4.47 -8.73 12.41
CA LYS A 184 3.72 -9.24 13.56
C LYS A 184 2.50 -10.02 13.09
N ASP A 185 2.66 -10.81 12.04
CA ASP A 185 1.61 -11.74 11.67
C ASP A 185 1.46 -12.72 12.85
N ASP A 186 0.39 -12.60 13.63
CA ASP A 186 0.11 -13.50 14.75
C ASP A 186 -0.03 -14.96 14.27
N SER A 187 -0.29 -15.17 12.98
CA SER A 187 -0.29 -16.50 12.36
C SER A 187 1.11 -17.04 12.06
N PHE A 188 2.14 -16.17 12.00
CA PHE A 188 3.53 -16.56 11.87
C PHE A 188 4.15 -16.78 13.26
N TYR A 189 4.08 -18.01 13.74
CA TYR A 189 4.45 -18.36 15.11
C TYR A 189 5.97 -18.39 15.39
N ASN A 190 6.79 -18.60 14.36
CA ASN A 190 8.23 -18.85 14.50
C ASN A 190 9.03 -17.71 15.18
N PRO A 191 8.76 -16.41 14.92
CA PRO A 191 9.37 -15.32 15.68
C PRO A 191 9.07 -15.39 17.17
N ASN A 192 7.87 -15.82 17.57
CA ASN A 192 7.49 -15.92 18.98
C ASN A 192 8.30 -17.02 19.70
N ILE A 193 8.52 -18.17 19.06
CA ILE A 193 9.40 -19.23 19.59
C ILE A 193 10.79 -18.65 19.86
N LEU A 194 11.34 -17.93 18.88
CA LEU A 194 12.70 -17.40 18.95
C LEU A 194 12.80 -16.31 20.05
N ILE A 195 11.84 -15.40 20.13
CA ILE A 195 11.77 -14.37 21.19
C ILE A 195 11.72 -15.03 22.57
N ASN A 196 10.86 -16.04 22.76
CA ASN A 196 10.74 -16.75 24.03
C ASN A 196 12.06 -17.42 24.45
N LYS A 197 12.80 -18.00 23.49
CA LYS A 197 14.13 -18.57 23.74
C LYS A 197 15.14 -17.50 24.16
N MET A 198 15.10 -16.31 23.56
CA MET A 198 15.96 -15.21 23.97
C MET A 198 15.61 -14.67 25.35
N ILE A 199 14.31 -14.56 25.68
CA ILE A 199 13.84 -14.14 27.01
C ILE A 199 14.31 -15.15 28.08
N LYS A 200 14.23 -16.47 27.81
CA LYS A 200 14.76 -17.50 28.72
C LYS A 200 16.25 -17.28 29.03
N ASN A 201 17.04 -16.87 28.04
CA ASN A 201 18.48 -16.61 28.20
C ASN A 201 18.79 -15.24 28.82
N LYS A 202 17.89 -14.25 28.68
CA LYS A 202 18.04 -12.87 29.16
C LYS A 202 16.74 -12.38 29.83
N PRO A 203 16.38 -12.89 31.02
CA PRO A 203 15.06 -12.68 31.62
C PRO A 203 14.77 -11.24 32.07
N LYS A 204 15.80 -10.38 32.17
CA LYS A 204 15.65 -8.96 32.50
C LYS A 204 15.59 -8.03 31.28
N ALA A 205 15.74 -8.57 30.07
CA ALA A 205 15.78 -7.78 28.85
C ALA A 205 14.38 -7.60 28.24
N ASP A 206 14.03 -6.38 27.86
CA ASP A 206 12.89 -6.13 26.96
C ASP A 206 13.36 -6.36 25.51
N ILE A 207 12.86 -7.44 24.90
CA ILE A 207 13.26 -7.89 23.56
C ILE A 207 12.13 -7.63 22.57
N LYS A 208 12.41 -6.84 21.53
CA LYS A 208 11.44 -6.48 20.49
C LYS A 208 11.96 -6.82 19.11
N TYR A 209 11.16 -7.54 18.33
CA TYR A 209 11.43 -7.76 16.92
C TYR A 209 11.30 -6.44 16.14
N LEU A 210 12.27 -6.14 15.28
CA LEU A 210 12.29 -4.91 14.49
C LEU A 210 12.04 -5.16 13.00
N TYR A 211 12.76 -6.12 12.45
CA TYR A 211 12.79 -6.37 11.01
C TYR A 211 13.36 -7.77 10.75
N ALA A 212 12.97 -8.39 9.64
CA ALA A 212 13.73 -9.49 9.08
C ALA A 212 13.76 -9.38 7.56
N ASN A 213 14.82 -9.94 7.00
CA ASN A 213 14.90 -10.27 5.59
C ASN A 213 15.25 -11.76 5.45
N ARG A 214 15.44 -12.22 4.21
CA ARG A 214 15.79 -13.62 3.94
C ARG A 214 17.01 -14.14 4.73
N ASP A 215 17.99 -13.28 4.99
CA ASP A 215 19.29 -13.69 5.54
C ASP A 215 19.45 -13.33 7.03
N TYR A 216 18.76 -12.28 7.51
CA TYR A 216 18.98 -11.70 8.83
C TYR A 216 17.68 -11.33 9.55
N ILE A 217 17.71 -11.42 10.88
CA ILE A 217 16.65 -10.97 11.79
C ILE A 217 17.24 -9.95 12.75
N PHE A 218 16.48 -8.91 13.05
CA PHE A 218 16.89 -7.80 13.91
C PHE A 218 16.00 -7.72 15.15
N PHE A 219 16.63 -7.72 16.32
CA PHE A 219 15.98 -7.53 17.61
C PHE A 219 16.55 -6.29 18.31
N SER A 220 15.67 -5.51 18.94
CA SER A 220 16.05 -4.52 19.95
C SER A 220 16.08 -5.21 21.31
N ILE A 221 17.21 -5.17 22.00
CA ILE A 221 17.37 -5.62 23.37
C ILE A 221 17.57 -4.39 24.24
N ASN A 222 16.70 -4.18 25.20
CA ASN A 222 16.85 -3.12 26.20
C ASN A 222 17.15 -3.74 27.56
N GLU A 223 18.40 -3.62 28.00
CA GLU A 223 18.89 -4.06 29.31
C GLU A 223 19.37 -2.82 30.07
N ASP A 224 18.81 -2.57 31.26
CA ASP A 224 19.21 -1.49 32.16
C ASP A 224 19.27 -0.08 31.51
N GLY A 225 18.38 0.20 30.56
CA GLY A 225 18.27 1.48 29.86
C GLY A 225 19.18 1.63 28.63
N TYR A 226 19.99 0.62 28.32
CA TYR A 226 20.82 0.58 27.12
C TYR A 226 20.14 -0.23 26.02
N LYS A 227 19.78 0.46 24.92
CA LYS A 227 19.24 -0.18 23.73
C LYS A 227 20.37 -0.72 22.85
N GLN A 228 20.39 -2.03 22.65
CA GLN A 228 21.30 -2.72 21.74
C GLN A 228 20.49 -3.39 20.62
N ILE A 229 21.12 -3.55 19.45
CA ILE A 229 20.53 -4.30 18.33
C ILE A 229 21.26 -5.63 18.22
N LEU A 230 20.51 -6.72 18.32
CA LEU A 230 20.99 -8.07 18.04
C LEU A 230 20.63 -8.42 16.59
N VAL A 231 21.61 -8.94 15.86
CA VAL A 231 21.43 -9.47 14.51
C VAL A 231 21.65 -10.98 14.54
N GLU A 232 20.69 -11.73 14.05
CA GLU A 232 20.71 -13.20 14.01
C GLU A 232 20.49 -13.71 12.59
N ASP A 233 20.93 -14.94 12.29
CA ASP A 233 20.68 -15.59 11.00
C ASP A 233 19.20 -15.97 10.88
N ALA A 234 18.56 -15.59 9.77
CA ALA A 234 17.16 -15.87 9.49
C ALA A 234 16.83 -17.37 9.47
N LYS A 235 17.81 -18.24 9.21
CA LYS A 235 17.62 -19.71 9.27
C LYS A 235 17.11 -20.19 10.61
N LYS A 236 17.42 -19.48 11.71
CA LYS A 236 16.94 -19.79 13.06
C LYS A 236 15.41 -19.71 13.18
N LEU A 237 14.73 -18.95 12.32
CA LEU A 237 13.26 -18.96 12.29
C LEU A 237 12.71 -20.29 11.79
N THR A 238 13.44 -21.03 10.97
CA THR A 238 12.92 -22.24 10.30
C THR A 238 13.56 -23.54 10.82
N SER A 239 14.57 -23.45 11.69
CA SER A 239 15.23 -24.62 12.24
C SER A 239 14.32 -25.34 13.24
N LEU A 240 13.89 -26.54 12.88
CA LEU A 240 13.05 -27.43 13.69
C LEU A 240 13.80 -28.07 14.88
N ASP A 241 15.12 -27.89 14.96
CA ASP A 241 15.94 -28.43 16.06
C ASP A 241 15.49 -27.89 17.42
N ASP A 242 14.87 -26.70 17.43
CA ASP A 242 14.43 -26.01 18.64
C ASP A 242 13.09 -26.51 19.20
N CYS A 243 12.28 -27.25 18.44
CA CYS A 243 11.03 -27.85 18.97
C CYS A 243 11.28 -29.10 19.82
N LYS A 244 12.46 -29.74 19.72
CA LYS A 244 12.77 -30.99 20.43
C LYS A 244 13.27 -30.79 21.85
N GLU A 245 13.65 -29.57 22.24
CA GLU A 245 14.14 -29.26 23.59
C GLU A 245 13.00 -28.97 24.58
N GLU A 246 11.78 -28.67 24.14
CA GLU A 246 10.64 -28.40 25.03
C GLU A 246 9.88 -29.67 25.47
N GLU A 247 10.22 -30.84 24.92
CA GLU A 247 9.66 -32.15 25.30
C GLU A 247 10.52 -32.95 26.30
N LYS A 248 11.55 -32.33 26.91
CA LYS A 248 12.37 -32.94 27.97
C LYS A 248 12.33 -32.12 29.26
#